data_AF-A0A9Q2W5C2-F1
#
_entry.id   AF-A0A9Q2W5C2-F1
#
_cell.length_a   1.000
_cell.length_b   1.000
_cell.length_c   1.000
_cell.angle_alpha   90.00
_cell.angle_beta   90.00
_cell.angle_gamma   90.00
#
_symmetry.space_group_name_H-M   'P 1'
#
loop_
_entity.id
_entity.type
_entity.pdbx_description
1 polymer ?
#
loop_
_entity_poly.entity_id
_entity_poly.type
_entity_poly.pdbx_seq_one_letter_code
_entity_poly.pdbx_strand_id
1 'polypeptide(L)'
;MNRVPAPLLALTAMVSVQLGAAIAKTHFDEVGAVGAATLRLVIGAVVLALVVRPRVRHWTRAQWLGAVGLGLALGGMNVFIYLSFASIPIGVAVTIEFLGPLALSLVHTRRWRDALWAVLALAGVVLLGVGPTAVTEVGGVVWAVLAAGCWAGYIVMNRHVGAAIPGVDGLVVSMVVAMLVSLPFGLRSAVDGVVREPALLLVFGAVAVLSSVLPYALEMLALRRMPTRVFGVLQSLGPAIAALAGLVVLAEGLSVLETVALACVTAASVGVTLSARRRRGGPVG
;
A
#
# COMPACT_ATOMS: atom_id res chain seq x y z
N MET A 1 14.27 9.78 -27.79
CA MET A 1 13.98 8.83 -26.70
C MET A 1 12.48 8.86 -26.41
N ASN A 2 11.75 7.86 -26.90
CA ASN A 2 10.28 7.77 -26.81
C ASN A 2 9.81 7.93 -25.36
N ARG A 3 8.99 8.96 -25.09
CA ARG A 3 8.46 9.22 -23.75
C ARG A 3 7.42 8.15 -23.44
N VAL A 4 7.81 7.17 -22.62
CA VAL A 4 6.92 6.15 -22.07
C VAL A 4 5.62 6.81 -21.55
N PRO A 5 4.43 6.32 -21.93
CA PRO A 5 3.15 6.89 -21.52
C PRO A 5 2.98 6.93 -20.00
N ALA A 6 2.43 8.02 -19.47
CA ALA A 6 2.22 8.18 -18.02
C ALA A 6 1.35 7.08 -17.37
N PRO A 7 0.29 6.56 -18.03
CA PRO A 7 -0.46 5.42 -17.50
C PRO A 7 0.39 4.16 -17.37
N LEU A 8 1.30 3.92 -18.32
CA LEU A 8 2.20 2.76 -18.28
C LEU A 8 3.13 2.85 -17.07
N LEU A 9 3.68 4.04 -16.77
CA LEU A 9 4.53 4.25 -15.59
C LEU A 9 3.80 3.92 -14.28
N ALA A 10 2.53 4.32 -14.14
CA ALA A 10 1.73 4.02 -12.96
C ALA A 10 1.40 2.52 -12.85
N LEU A 11 1.05 1.87 -13.96
CA LEU A 11 0.80 0.42 -13.98
C LEU A 11 2.08 -0.37 -13.67
N THR A 12 3.22 0.02 -14.24
CA THR A 12 4.52 -0.60 -13.93
C THR A 12 4.87 -0.44 -12.45
N ALA A 13 4.58 0.73 -11.85
CA ALA A 13 4.79 0.93 -10.42
C ALA A 13 3.94 -0.05 -9.58
N MET A 14 2.64 -0.18 -9.89
CA MET A 14 1.75 -1.10 -9.18
C MET A 14 2.20 -2.56 -9.32
N VAL A 15 2.49 -3.00 -10.55
CA VAL A 15 2.96 -4.36 -10.81
C VAL A 15 4.26 -4.64 -10.05
N SER A 16 5.19 -3.67 -10.03
CA SER A 16 6.45 -3.79 -9.29
C SER A 16 6.23 -3.93 -7.78
N VAL A 17 5.30 -3.16 -7.19
CA VAL A 17 4.95 -3.29 -5.76
C VAL A 17 4.37 -4.67 -5.45
N GLN A 18 3.39 -5.12 -6.24
CA GLN A 18 2.69 -6.36 -5.97
C GLN A 18 3.57 -7.60 -6.21
N LEU A 19 4.43 -7.57 -7.23
CA LEU A 19 5.44 -8.61 -7.43
C LEU A 19 6.45 -8.63 -6.28
N GLY A 20 6.90 -7.46 -5.81
CA GLY A 20 7.78 -7.37 -4.64
C GLY A 20 7.13 -7.97 -3.39
N ALA A 21 5.85 -7.68 -3.14
CA ALA A 21 5.11 -8.26 -2.02
C ALA A 21 4.92 -9.79 -2.16
N ALA A 22 4.64 -10.26 -3.38
CA ALA A 22 4.48 -11.68 -3.64
C ALA A 22 5.79 -12.46 -3.46
N ILE A 23 6.92 -11.93 -3.95
CA ILE A 23 8.27 -12.48 -3.72
C ILE A 23 8.64 -12.43 -2.24
N ALA A 24 8.25 -11.39 -1.50
CA ALA A 24 8.47 -11.35 -0.07
C ALA A 24 7.74 -12.49 0.65
N LYS A 25 6.50 -12.79 0.23
CA LYS A 25 5.67 -13.83 0.81
C LYS A 25 6.24 -15.23 0.60
N THR A 26 6.92 -15.50 -0.53
CA THR A 26 7.57 -16.81 -0.75
C THR A 26 8.69 -17.10 0.25
N HIS A 27 9.20 -16.07 0.92
CA HIS A 27 10.25 -16.18 1.92
C HIS A 27 9.77 -15.96 3.36
N PHE A 28 8.47 -16.13 3.62
CA PHE A 28 7.94 -16.00 4.99
C PHE A 28 8.35 -17.16 5.89
N ASP A 29 8.68 -18.33 5.34
CA ASP A 29 9.09 -19.49 6.13
C ASP A 29 10.48 -19.29 6.75
N GLU A 30 11.37 -18.52 6.11
CA GLU A 30 12.74 -18.28 6.60
C GLU A 30 12.84 -17.11 7.58
N VAL A 31 12.15 -15.99 7.30
CA VAL A 31 12.26 -14.74 8.10
C VAL A 31 11.00 -14.37 8.89
N GLY A 32 9.88 -15.05 8.65
CA GLY A 32 8.57 -14.67 9.14
C GLY A 32 8.01 -13.43 8.44
N ALA A 33 6.68 -13.27 8.47
CA ALA A 33 6.01 -12.13 7.86
C ALA A 33 6.49 -10.77 8.40
N VAL A 34 6.66 -10.66 9.72
CA VAL A 34 7.13 -9.42 10.34
C VAL A 34 8.61 -9.17 10.05
N GLY A 35 9.45 -10.22 10.02
CA GLY A 35 10.86 -10.10 9.64
C GLY A 35 11.04 -9.64 8.19
N ALA A 36 10.23 -10.18 7.28
CA ALA A 36 10.16 -9.72 5.89
C ALA A 36 9.78 -8.24 5.79
N ALA A 37 8.74 -7.80 6.53
CA ALA A 37 8.35 -6.39 6.59
C ALA A 37 9.49 -5.51 7.15
N THR A 38 10.16 -5.95 8.21
CA THR A 38 11.29 -5.25 8.83
C THR A 38 12.48 -5.14 7.89
N LEU A 39 12.91 -6.23 7.22
CA LEU A 39 13.99 -6.20 6.24
C LEU A 39 13.71 -5.20 5.13
N ARG A 40 12.48 -5.23 4.59
CA ARG A 40 12.03 -4.30 3.56
C ARG A 40 12.08 -2.85 4.02
N LEU A 41 11.58 -2.55 5.22
CA LEU A 41 11.56 -1.20 5.79
C LEU A 41 12.97 -0.71 6.15
N VAL A 42 13.82 -1.56 6.72
CA VAL A 42 15.21 -1.24 7.05
C VAL A 42 15.98 -0.90 5.78
N ILE A 43 15.97 -1.79 4.78
CA ILE A 43 16.71 -1.57 3.54
C ILE A 43 16.16 -0.34 2.81
N GLY A 44 14.83 -0.20 2.71
CA GLY A 44 14.20 0.94 2.08
C GLY A 44 14.56 2.27 2.76
N ALA A 45 14.48 2.32 4.09
CA ALA A 45 14.81 3.52 4.86
C ALA A 45 16.29 3.88 4.75
N VAL A 46 17.20 2.90 4.84
CA VAL A 46 18.65 3.11 4.71
C VAL A 46 18.99 3.61 3.31
N VAL A 47 18.51 2.94 2.26
CA VAL A 47 18.77 3.35 0.86
C VAL A 47 18.26 4.76 0.62
N LEU A 48 17.02 5.06 1.03
CA LEU A 48 16.44 6.38 0.78
C LEU A 48 17.14 7.48 1.61
N ALA A 49 17.53 7.18 2.86
CA ALA A 49 18.29 8.10 3.70
C ALA A 49 19.68 8.41 3.13
N LEU A 50 20.36 7.40 2.56
CA LEU A 50 21.67 7.58 1.92
C LEU A 50 21.60 8.40 0.62
N VAL A 51 20.54 8.21 -0.17
CA VAL A 51 20.33 8.90 -1.45
C VAL A 51 19.89 10.34 -1.23
N VAL A 52 18.91 10.59 -0.35
CA VAL A 52 18.32 11.92 -0.15
C VAL A 52 19.13 12.76 0.84
N ARG A 53 19.67 12.14 1.90
CA ARG A 53 20.37 12.82 3.02
C ARG A 53 19.52 13.95 3.62
N PRO A 54 18.41 13.62 4.32
CA PRO A 54 17.40 14.59 4.74
C PRO A 54 17.98 15.66 5.66
N ARG A 55 17.63 16.93 5.43
CA ARG A 55 18.14 18.06 6.22
C ARG A 55 17.15 18.45 7.31
N VAL A 56 17.17 17.72 8.42
CA VAL A 56 16.21 17.87 9.54
C VAL A 56 16.51 19.02 10.50
N ARG A 57 17.65 19.71 10.37
CA ARG A 57 18.16 20.69 11.35
C ARG A 57 17.24 21.88 11.62
N HIS A 58 16.37 22.25 10.67
CA HIS A 58 15.51 23.44 10.78
C HIS A 58 14.03 23.10 11.00
N TRP A 59 13.73 21.85 11.36
CA TRP A 59 12.34 21.42 11.49
C TRP A 59 11.69 21.90 12.79
N THR A 60 10.48 22.42 12.65
CA THR A 60 9.61 22.77 13.78
C THR A 60 9.04 21.52 14.44
N ARG A 61 8.53 21.65 15.67
CA ARG A 61 7.86 20.54 16.37
C ARG A 61 6.70 19.95 15.58
N ALA A 62 5.93 20.79 14.89
CA ALA A 62 4.81 20.35 14.07
C ALA A 62 5.27 19.47 12.89
N GLN A 63 6.37 19.85 12.22
CA GLN A 63 6.97 19.07 11.14
C GLN A 63 7.46 17.70 11.64
N TRP A 64 8.10 17.66 12.81
CA TRP A 64 8.50 16.40 13.45
C TRP A 64 7.31 15.51 13.81
N LEU A 65 6.27 16.06 14.44
CA LEU A 65 5.06 15.32 14.79
C LEU A 65 4.36 14.76 13.54
N GLY A 66 4.29 15.54 12.45
CA GLY A 66 3.78 15.08 11.17
C GLY A 66 4.59 13.91 10.60
N ALA A 67 5.93 14.04 10.57
CA ALA A 67 6.80 12.99 10.05
C ALA A 67 6.75 11.71 10.90
N VAL A 68 6.68 11.84 12.23
CA VAL A 68 6.51 10.70 13.14
C VAL A 68 5.14 10.05 12.93
N GLY A 69 4.06 10.83 12.88
CA GLY A 69 2.72 10.30 12.62
C GLY A 69 2.63 9.56 11.28
N LEU A 70 3.28 10.10 10.25
CA LEU A 70 3.32 9.48 8.93
C LEU A 70 4.13 8.18 8.96
N GLY A 71 5.24 8.16 9.71
CA GLY A 71 6.06 6.95 9.90
C GLY A 71 5.37 5.87 10.74
N LEU A 72 4.64 6.24 11.79
CA LEU A 72 3.82 5.32 12.58
C LEU A 72 2.75 4.66 11.70
N ALA A 73 2.03 5.47 10.90
CA ALA A 73 1.03 4.97 9.98
C ALA A 73 1.66 4.06 8.90
N LEU A 74 2.79 4.46 8.32
CA LEU A 74 3.50 3.69 7.31
C LEU A 74 4.03 2.35 7.87
N GLY A 75 4.64 2.37 9.05
CA GLY A 75 5.16 1.18 9.73
C GLY A 75 4.05 0.22 10.13
N GLY A 76 2.99 0.74 10.77
CA GLY A 76 1.82 -0.04 11.14
C GLY A 76 1.13 -0.70 9.93
N MET A 77 0.89 0.07 8.87
CA MET A 77 0.33 -0.43 7.61
C MET A 77 1.13 -1.63 7.09
N ASN A 78 2.46 -1.52 7.07
CA ASN A 78 3.34 -2.57 6.55
C ASN A 78 3.41 -3.82 7.42
N VAL A 79 3.51 -3.66 8.73
CA VAL A 79 3.55 -4.80 9.64
C VAL A 79 2.22 -5.54 9.61
N PHE A 80 1.11 -4.83 9.68
CA PHE A 80 -0.22 -5.44 9.67
C PHE A 80 -0.55 -6.11 8.32
N ILE A 81 -0.20 -5.51 7.18
CA ILE A 81 -0.50 -6.16 5.90
C ILE A 81 0.33 -7.44 5.69
N TYR A 82 1.58 -7.48 6.14
CA TYR A 82 2.40 -8.70 6.07
C TYR A 82 1.88 -9.79 7.01
N LEU A 83 1.45 -9.42 8.22
CA LEU A 83 0.75 -10.34 9.12
C LEU A 83 -0.53 -10.89 8.49
N SER A 84 -1.26 -10.06 7.75
CA SER A 84 -2.43 -10.51 6.99
C SER A 84 -2.05 -11.51 5.89
N PHE A 85 -0.99 -11.23 5.13
CA PHE A 85 -0.49 -12.13 4.08
C PHE A 85 -0.06 -13.50 4.60
N ALA A 86 0.33 -13.62 5.87
CA ALA A 86 0.65 -14.91 6.49
C ALA A 86 -0.59 -15.81 6.63
N SER A 87 -1.77 -15.22 6.79
CA SER A 87 -3.01 -15.94 7.10
C SER A 87 -4.00 -16.02 5.93
N ILE A 88 -3.98 -15.04 5.01
CA ILE A 88 -4.93 -14.97 3.89
C ILE A 88 -4.24 -14.68 2.54
N PRO A 89 -4.87 -15.01 1.40
CA PRO A 89 -4.33 -14.72 0.08
C PRO A 89 -4.06 -13.23 -0.14
N ILE A 90 -3.01 -12.89 -0.90
CA ILE A 90 -2.59 -11.49 -1.11
C ILE A 90 -3.71 -10.66 -1.75
N GLY A 91 -4.44 -11.25 -2.71
CA GLY A 91 -5.57 -10.59 -3.37
C GLY A 91 -6.66 -10.16 -2.40
N VAL A 92 -6.99 -11.02 -1.43
CA VAL A 92 -8.02 -10.75 -0.41
C VAL A 92 -7.55 -9.67 0.55
N ALA A 93 -6.33 -9.81 1.09
CA ALA A 93 -5.73 -8.86 2.02
C ALA A 93 -5.66 -7.44 1.43
N VAL A 94 -5.13 -7.28 0.21
CA VAL A 94 -5.04 -5.98 -0.46
C VAL A 94 -6.42 -5.40 -0.75
N THR A 95 -7.41 -6.24 -1.09
CA THR A 95 -8.78 -5.75 -1.31
C THR A 95 -9.39 -5.15 -0.05
N ILE A 96 -9.18 -5.79 1.11
CA ILE A 96 -9.62 -5.27 2.41
C ILE A 96 -8.82 -4.01 2.77
N GLU A 97 -7.52 -4.01 2.55
CA GLU A 97 -6.64 -2.85 2.81
C GLU A 97 -7.12 -1.61 2.03
N PHE A 98 -7.53 -1.82 0.77
CA PHE A 98 -8.00 -0.78 -0.14
C PHE A 98 -9.31 -0.09 0.31
N LEU A 99 -10.01 -0.65 1.31
CA LEU A 99 -11.15 0.00 1.93
C LEU A 99 -10.78 1.27 2.68
N GLY A 100 -9.55 1.40 3.18
CA GLY A 100 -9.10 2.61 3.90
C GLY A 100 -9.19 3.87 3.04
N PRO A 101 -8.49 3.92 1.88
CA PRO A 101 -8.60 5.01 0.92
C PRO A 101 -10.04 5.24 0.40
N LEU A 102 -10.78 4.15 0.19
CA LEU A 102 -12.17 4.22 -0.26
C LEU A 102 -13.07 4.92 0.78
N ALA A 103 -12.97 4.51 2.05
CA ALA A 103 -13.71 5.11 3.16
C ALA A 103 -13.41 6.61 3.30
N LEU A 104 -12.13 7.01 3.22
CA LEU A 104 -11.77 8.44 3.25
C LEU A 104 -12.40 9.24 2.11
N SER A 105 -12.49 8.63 0.93
CA SER A 105 -13.09 9.25 -0.25
C SER A 105 -14.61 9.38 -0.09
N LEU A 106 -15.25 8.42 0.57
CA LEU A 106 -16.68 8.44 0.86
C LEU A 106 -17.04 9.48 1.95
N VAL A 107 -16.26 9.59 3.02
CA VAL A 107 -16.51 10.55 4.12
C VAL A 107 -16.55 12.01 3.63
N HIS A 108 -15.76 12.35 2.61
CA HIS A 108 -15.74 13.70 2.04
C HIS A 108 -16.91 13.99 1.08
N THR A 109 -17.80 13.02 0.80
CA THR A 109 -18.80 13.14 -0.26
C THR A 109 -20.23 12.92 0.26
N ARG A 110 -21.09 13.93 0.08
CA ARG A 110 -22.48 13.97 0.58
C ARG A 110 -23.53 13.59 -0.48
N ARG A 111 -23.24 12.67 -1.40
CA ARG A 111 -24.21 12.28 -2.46
C ARG A 111 -24.63 10.82 -2.34
N TRP A 112 -25.90 10.57 -2.63
CA TRP A 112 -26.50 9.23 -2.68
C TRP A 112 -25.77 8.25 -3.62
N ARG A 113 -25.13 8.74 -4.69
CA ARG A 113 -24.34 7.88 -5.59
C ARG A 113 -23.08 7.34 -4.94
N ASP A 114 -22.45 8.10 -4.05
CA ASP A 114 -21.29 7.63 -3.31
C ASP A 114 -21.71 6.61 -2.25
N ALA A 115 -22.92 6.74 -1.69
CA ALA A 115 -23.51 5.71 -0.85
C ALA A 115 -23.74 4.39 -1.63
N LEU A 116 -24.17 4.44 -2.90
CA LEU A 116 -24.30 3.24 -3.72
C LEU A 116 -22.95 2.54 -3.94
N TRP A 117 -21.89 3.30 -4.20
CA TRP A 117 -20.54 2.73 -4.30
C TRP A 117 -20.03 2.18 -2.98
N ALA A 118 -20.36 2.84 -1.86
CA ALA A 118 -20.06 2.33 -0.53
C ALA A 118 -20.76 1.00 -0.25
N VAL A 119 -22.04 0.88 -0.62
CA VAL A 119 -22.80 -0.37 -0.49
C VAL A 119 -22.19 -1.46 -1.38
N LEU A 120 -21.82 -1.14 -2.62
CA LEU A 120 -21.17 -2.11 -3.52
C LEU A 120 -19.84 -2.62 -2.96
N ALA A 121 -19.02 -1.72 -2.41
CA ALA A 121 -17.77 -2.10 -1.77
C ALA A 121 -18.02 -2.94 -0.51
N LEU A 122 -18.97 -2.54 0.34
CA LEU A 122 -19.34 -3.29 1.53
C LEU A 122 -19.84 -4.70 1.16
N ALA A 123 -20.65 -4.81 0.11
CA ALA A 123 -21.11 -6.10 -0.40
C ALA A 123 -19.93 -6.96 -0.86
N GLY A 124 -18.96 -6.39 -1.58
CA GLY A 124 -17.72 -7.09 -1.94
C GLY A 124 -16.95 -7.59 -0.72
N VAL A 125 -16.82 -6.78 0.33
CA VAL A 125 -16.12 -7.17 1.57
C VAL A 125 -16.86 -8.28 2.31
N VAL A 126 -18.19 -8.20 2.41
CA VAL A 126 -19.00 -9.27 3.00
C VAL A 126 -18.82 -10.55 2.21
N LEU A 127 -18.79 -10.48 0.86
CA LEU A 127 -18.53 -11.63 0.00
C LEU A 127 -17.14 -12.24 0.22
N LEU A 128 -16.10 -11.44 0.53
CA LEU A 128 -14.79 -11.97 0.96
C LEU A 128 -14.89 -12.73 2.29
N GLY A 129 -15.74 -12.26 3.20
CA GLY A 129 -15.96 -12.89 4.52
C GLY A 129 -16.74 -14.20 4.50
N VAL A 130 -17.44 -14.52 3.40
CA VAL A 130 -18.26 -15.74 3.25
C VAL A 130 -17.75 -16.72 2.18
N GLY A 131 -16.52 -16.51 1.68
CA GLY A 131 -15.91 -17.36 0.65
C GLY A 131 -15.58 -18.80 1.10
N PRO A 132 -15.20 -19.71 0.19
CA PRO A 132 -14.73 -21.06 0.55
C PRO A 132 -13.42 -21.06 1.34
N THR A 133 -12.61 -20.02 1.14
CA THR A 133 -11.46 -19.61 1.96
C THR A 133 -11.89 -18.82 3.20
N ALA A 134 -13.18 -18.81 3.55
CA ALA A 134 -13.77 -18.05 4.66
C ALA A 134 -12.89 -18.20 5.89
N VAL A 135 -12.15 -17.12 6.12
CA VAL A 135 -11.49 -16.68 7.34
C VAL A 135 -11.61 -17.66 8.51
N THR A 136 -10.98 -18.83 8.42
CA THR A 136 -10.77 -19.67 9.60
C THR A 136 -9.82 -18.93 10.55
N GLU A 137 -8.97 -18.07 9.99
CA GLU A 137 -8.08 -17.17 10.71
C GLU A 137 -8.62 -15.74 10.74
N VAL A 138 -9.59 -15.48 11.62
CA VAL A 138 -10.11 -14.13 11.92
C VAL A 138 -8.98 -13.10 12.10
N GLY A 139 -7.83 -13.56 12.59
CA GLY A 139 -6.60 -12.77 12.69
C GLY A 139 -6.19 -12.09 11.37
N GLY A 140 -6.15 -12.80 10.24
CA GLY A 140 -5.71 -12.25 8.95
C GLY A 140 -6.56 -11.07 8.48
N VAL A 141 -7.88 -11.15 8.66
CA VAL A 141 -8.81 -10.06 8.32
C VAL A 141 -8.69 -8.90 9.30
N VAL A 142 -8.54 -9.15 10.59
CA VAL A 142 -8.29 -8.10 11.59
C VAL A 142 -7.02 -7.33 11.23
N TRP A 143 -5.95 -8.02 10.85
CA TRP A 143 -4.71 -7.38 10.41
C TRP A 143 -4.91 -6.56 9.12
N ALA A 144 -5.65 -7.05 8.13
CA ALA A 144 -5.96 -6.28 6.92
C ALA A 144 -6.79 -5.01 7.21
N VAL A 145 -7.75 -5.08 8.14
CA VAL A 145 -8.55 -3.92 8.55
C VAL A 145 -7.70 -2.90 9.32
N LEU A 146 -6.81 -3.35 10.20
CA LEU A 146 -5.85 -2.48 10.88
C LEU A 146 -4.89 -1.83 9.88
N ALA A 147 -4.44 -2.57 8.87
CA ALA A 147 -3.65 -2.03 7.77
C ALA A 147 -4.43 -0.97 6.98
N ALA A 148 -5.70 -1.22 6.65
CA ALA A 148 -6.59 -0.25 6.00
C ALA A 148 -6.72 1.06 6.80
N GLY A 149 -6.88 0.96 8.12
CA GLY A 149 -6.92 2.11 9.03
C GLY A 149 -5.60 2.89 9.04
N CYS A 150 -4.47 2.17 9.08
CA CYS A 150 -3.14 2.77 8.99
C CYS A 150 -2.92 3.44 7.63
N TRP A 151 -3.38 2.84 6.53
CA TRP A 151 -3.28 3.42 5.19
C TRP A 151 -4.11 4.70 5.06
N ALA A 152 -5.31 4.72 5.63
CA ALA A 152 -6.12 5.93 5.73
C ALA A 152 -5.37 7.03 6.53
N GLY A 153 -4.82 6.68 7.69
CA GLY A 153 -3.96 7.58 8.48
C GLY A 153 -2.76 8.10 7.70
N TYR A 154 -2.08 7.21 6.96
CA TYR A 154 -0.97 7.54 6.06
C TYR A 154 -1.41 8.57 5.02
N ILE A 155 -2.56 8.40 4.36
CA ILE A 155 -3.03 9.36 3.35
C ILE A 155 -3.23 10.76 3.95
N VAL A 156 -3.86 10.85 5.12
CA VAL A 156 -4.11 12.13 5.80
C VAL A 156 -2.79 12.77 6.23
N MET A 157 -1.91 12.00 6.88
CA MET A 157 -0.65 12.50 7.40
C MET A 157 0.35 12.83 6.28
N ASN A 158 0.33 12.09 5.18
CA ASN A 158 1.18 12.33 4.02
C ASN A 158 0.82 13.66 3.35
N ARG A 159 -0.47 14.02 3.28
CA ARG A 159 -0.90 15.34 2.82
C ARG A 159 -0.43 16.45 3.75
N HIS A 160 -0.52 16.23 5.07
CA HIS A 160 -0.05 17.21 6.06
C HIS A 160 1.47 17.43 5.97
N VAL A 161 2.25 16.33 5.94
CA VAL A 161 3.70 16.36 5.80
C VAL A 161 4.13 16.96 4.46
N GLY A 162 3.49 16.59 3.35
CA GLY A 162 3.81 17.13 2.03
C GLY A 162 3.52 18.63 1.87
N ALA A 163 2.59 19.18 2.67
CA ALA A 163 2.35 20.62 2.74
C ALA A 163 3.31 21.34 3.69
N ALA A 164 3.72 20.68 4.78
CA ALA A 164 4.54 21.27 5.83
C ALA A 164 6.05 21.18 5.56
N ILE A 165 6.51 20.14 4.85
CA ILE A 165 7.93 19.84 4.61
C ILE A 165 8.19 19.83 3.10
N PRO A 166 9.00 20.76 2.57
CA PRO A 166 9.37 20.77 1.16
C PRO A 166 10.17 19.53 0.75
N GLY A 167 9.92 19.03 -0.46
CA GLY A 167 10.67 17.92 -1.03
C GLY A 167 10.29 16.55 -0.47
N VAL A 168 11.25 15.64 -0.42
CA VAL A 168 11.04 14.25 0.02
C VAL A 168 11.56 13.97 1.43
N ASP A 169 12.17 14.96 2.09
CA ASP A 169 12.78 14.79 3.42
C ASP A 169 11.78 14.28 4.46
N GLY A 170 10.54 14.77 4.41
CA GLY A 170 9.43 14.30 5.26
C GLY A 170 9.18 12.80 5.11
N LEU A 171 9.12 12.31 3.87
CA LEU A 171 8.94 10.90 3.56
C LEU A 171 10.12 10.05 4.03
N VAL A 172 11.35 10.53 3.86
CA VAL A 172 12.56 9.82 4.32
C VAL A 172 12.55 9.64 5.83
N VAL A 173 12.29 10.70 6.58
CA VAL A 173 12.23 10.62 8.05
C VAL A 173 11.09 9.71 8.49
N SER A 174 9.93 9.77 7.82
CA SER A 174 8.84 8.83 8.09
C SER A 174 9.19 7.38 7.80
N MET A 175 9.96 7.09 6.74
CA MET A 175 10.48 5.74 6.49
C MET A 175 11.45 5.28 7.57
N VAL A 176 12.31 6.18 8.09
CA VAL A 176 13.17 5.87 9.24
C VAL A 176 12.34 5.58 10.49
N VAL A 177 11.30 6.35 10.75
CA VAL A 177 10.38 6.08 11.87
C VAL A 177 9.66 4.74 11.67
N ALA A 178 9.17 4.44 10.47
CA ALA A 178 8.53 3.17 10.14
C ALA A 178 9.48 1.98 10.35
N MET A 179 10.74 2.12 9.93
CA MET A 179 11.81 1.18 10.22
C MET A 179 11.94 0.95 11.73
N LEU A 180 12.12 2.02 12.51
CA LEU A 180 12.27 1.93 13.97
C LEU A 180 11.07 1.25 14.65
N VAL A 181 9.85 1.53 14.18
CA VAL A 181 8.62 0.89 14.67
C VAL A 181 8.62 -0.61 14.38
N SER A 182 9.15 -1.03 13.23
CA SER A 182 9.18 -2.44 12.84
C SER A 182 10.27 -3.27 13.54
N LEU A 183 11.36 -2.64 13.99
CA LEU A 183 12.49 -3.32 14.63
C LEU A 183 12.11 -4.19 15.85
N PRO A 184 11.36 -3.69 16.86
CA PRO A 184 11.06 -4.51 18.05
C PRO A 184 10.27 -5.78 17.72
N PHE A 185 9.52 -5.79 16.61
CA PHE A 185 8.66 -6.91 16.24
C PHE A 185 9.33 -7.91 15.30
N GLY A 186 10.20 -7.45 14.39
CA GLY A 186 10.79 -8.30 13.34
C GLY A 186 12.30 -8.44 13.36
N LEU A 187 13.04 -7.73 14.23
CA LEU A 187 14.50 -7.75 14.22
C LEU A 187 15.07 -9.15 14.47
N ARG A 188 14.53 -9.88 15.46
CA ARG A 188 15.03 -11.23 15.78
C ARG A 188 14.82 -12.18 14.61
N SER A 189 13.61 -12.26 14.08
CA SER A 189 13.31 -13.18 12.97
C SER A 189 14.05 -12.80 11.68
N ALA A 190 14.20 -11.50 11.41
CA ALA A 190 15.00 -11.01 10.29
C ALA A 190 16.48 -11.40 10.42
N VAL A 191 17.09 -11.18 11.59
CA VAL A 191 18.51 -11.51 11.83
C VAL A 191 18.71 -13.01 11.79
N ASP A 192 17.86 -13.80 12.45
CA ASP A 192 17.98 -15.25 12.47
C ASP A 192 17.88 -15.84 11.05
N GLY A 193 16.94 -15.35 10.24
CA GLY A 193 16.80 -15.76 8.84
C GLY A 193 18.05 -15.39 8.01
N VAL A 194 18.52 -14.14 8.10
CA VAL A 194 19.70 -13.67 7.36
C VAL A 194 20.99 -14.37 7.79
N VAL A 195 21.14 -14.72 9.07
CA VAL A 195 22.30 -15.46 9.57
C VAL A 195 22.31 -16.89 9.02
N ARG A 196 21.14 -17.54 8.88
CA ARG A 196 21.04 -18.86 8.26
C ARG A 196 21.26 -18.80 6.76
N GLU A 197 20.70 -17.80 6.10
CA GLU A 197 20.77 -17.63 4.66
C GLU A 197 21.09 -16.17 4.27
N PRO A 198 22.39 -15.84 4.11
CA PRO A 198 22.81 -14.47 3.78
C PRO A 198 22.27 -13.95 2.43
N ALA A 199 21.89 -14.85 1.53
CA ALA A 199 21.27 -14.51 0.24
C ALA A 199 19.95 -13.73 0.41
N LEU A 200 19.27 -13.87 1.55
CA LEU A 200 18.05 -13.13 1.86
C LEU A 200 18.27 -11.61 1.87
N LEU A 201 19.47 -11.12 2.16
CA LEU A 201 19.77 -9.68 2.04
C LEU A 201 19.68 -9.18 0.60
N LEU A 202 20.10 -10.00 -0.37
CA LEU A 202 19.98 -9.66 -1.79
C LEU A 202 18.53 -9.73 -2.25
N VAL A 203 17.80 -10.76 -1.82
CA VAL A 203 16.36 -10.92 -2.13
C VAL A 203 15.54 -9.77 -1.57
N PHE A 204 15.64 -9.51 -0.26
CA PHE A 204 14.92 -8.40 0.37
C PHE A 204 15.45 -7.04 -0.07
N GLY A 205 16.71 -6.95 -0.51
CA GLY A 205 17.25 -5.78 -1.19
C GLY A 205 16.54 -5.51 -2.52
N ALA A 206 16.40 -6.53 -3.37
CA ALA A 206 15.65 -6.44 -4.61
C ALA A 206 14.17 -6.11 -4.35
N VAL A 207 13.53 -6.78 -3.38
CA VAL A 207 12.15 -6.51 -2.96
C VAL A 207 11.99 -5.06 -2.49
N ALA A 208 12.91 -4.52 -1.68
CA ALA A 208 12.85 -3.14 -1.21
C ALA A 208 12.97 -2.13 -2.37
N VAL A 209 13.83 -2.41 -3.35
CA VAL A 209 13.94 -1.58 -4.56
C VAL A 209 12.67 -1.66 -5.40
N LEU A 210 12.16 -2.87 -5.65
CA LEU A 210 10.96 -3.12 -6.45
C LEU A 210 9.68 -2.58 -5.80
N SER A 211 9.59 -2.57 -4.46
CA SER A 211 8.38 -2.19 -3.73
C SER A 211 8.41 -0.78 -3.15
N SER A 212 9.55 -0.08 -3.16
CA SER A 212 9.64 1.28 -2.62
C SER A 212 10.35 2.23 -3.56
N VAL A 213 11.64 2.01 -3.83
CA VAL A 213 12.45 2.99 -4.58
C VAL A 213 11.92 3.18 -6.01
N LEU A 214 11.72 2.09 -6.75
CA LEU A 214 11.26 2.13 -8.12
C LEU A 214 9.81 2.65 -8.23
N PRO A 215 8.84 2.16 -7.43
CA PRO A 215 7.48 2.66 -7.43
C PRO A 215 7.41 4.16 -7.13
N TYR A 216 8.10 4.65 -6.09
CA TYR A 216 8.09 6.08 -5.77
C TYR A 216 8.57 6.93 -6.95
N ALA A 217 9.66 6.53 -7.61
CA ALA A 217 10.17 7.24 -8.78
C ALA A 217 9.18 7.24 -9.94
N LEU A 218 8.58 6.08 -10.25
CA LEU A 218 7.62 5.91 -11.34
C LEU A 218 6.31 6.67 -11.06
N GLU A 219 5.80 6.61 -9.83
CA GLU A 219 4.58 7.31 -9.41
C GLU A 219 4.76 8.83 -9.48
N MET A 220 5.90 9.35 -9.02
CA MET A 220 6.21 10.78 -9.15
C MET A 220 6.29 11.22 -10.61
N LEU A 221 6.92 10.43 -11.49
CA LEU A 221 6.98 10.71 -12.92
C LEU A 221 5.58 10.65 -13.57
N ALA A 222 4.75 9.70 -13.14
CA ALA A 222 3.39 9.54 -13.62
C ALA A 222 2.53 10.75 -13.21
N LEU A 223 2.54 11.14 -11.93
CA LEU A 223 1.80 12.29 -11.39
C LEU A 223 2.22 13.62 -12.03
N ARG A 224 3.47 13.77 -12.45
CA ARG A 224 3.94 14.96 -13.20
C ARG A 224 3.40 15.02 -14.63
N ARG A 225 2.93 13.90 -15.19
CA ARG A 225 2.55 13.76 -16.61
C ARG A 225 1.09 13.43 -16.82
N MET A 226 0.33 13.16 -15.76
CA MET A 226 -1.10 12.92 -15.86
C MET A 226 -1.90 13.53 -14.70
N PRO A 227 -3.19 13.83 -14.91
CA PRO A 227 -4.07 14.27 -13.83
C PRO A 227 -4.19 13.21 -12.74
N THR A 228 -4.26 13.65 -11.47
CA THR A 228 -4.50 12.80 -10.29
C THR A 228 -5.73 11.90 -10.43
N ARG A 229 -6.72 12.31 -11.25
CA ARG A 229 -7.89 11.49 -11.58
C ARG A 229 -7.53 10.21 -12.32
N VAL A 230 -6.69 10.30 -13.34
CA VAL A 230 -6.29 9.12 -14.13
C VAL A 230 -5.43 8.21 -13.27
N PHE A 231 -4.52 8.79 -12.47
CA PHE A 231 -3.74 8.03 -11.50
C PHE A 231 -4.62 7.30 -10.48
N GLY A 232 -5.64 7.97 -9.91
CA GLY A 232 -6.57 7.34 -8.97
C GLY A 232 -7.37 6.18 -9.59
N VAL A 233 -7.83 6.32 -10.83
CA VAL A 233 -8.51 5.22 -11.54
C VAL A 233 -7.56 4.06 -11.78
N LEU A 234 -6.30 4.31 -12.13
CA LEU A 234 -5.31 3.24 -12.28
C LEU A 234 -5.03 2.58 -10.92
N GLN A 235 -4.88 3.35 -9.84
CA GLN A 235 -4.65 2.82 -8.49
C GLN A 235 -5.81 1.94 -7.99
N SER A 236 -7.04 2.17 -8.48
CA SER A 236 -8.17 1.28 -8.18
C SER A 236 -8.02 -0.14 -8.72
N LEU A 237 -7.12 -0.36 -9.69
CA LEU A 237 -6.78 -1.70 -10.21
C LEU A 237 -5.81 -2.45 -9.28
N GLY A 238 -5.29 -1.81 -8.23
CA GLY A 238 -4.34 -2.40 -7.28
C GLY A 238 -4.75 -3.78 -6.76
N PRO A 239 -5.99 -3.98 -6.27
CA PRO A 239 -6.48 -5.29 -5.84
C PRO A 239 -6.42 -6.36 -6.94
N ALA A 240 -6.81 -6.02 -8.18
CA ALA A 240 -6.77 -6.97 -9.30
C ALA A 240 -5.34 -7.37 -9.66
N ILE A 241 -4.41 -6.42 -9.65
CA ILE A 241 -2.98 -6.69 -9.87
C ILE A 241 -2.42 -7.53 -8.71
N ALA A 242 -2.87 -7.30 -7.47
CA ALA A 242 -2.50 -8.10 -6.29
C ALA A 242 -2.91 -9.56 -6.46
N ALA A 243 -4.17 -9.79 -6.85
CA ALA A 243 -4.71 -11.11 -7.09
C ALA A 243 -3.96 -11.84 -8.21
N LEU A 244 -3.63 -11.14 -9.30
CA LEU A 244 -2.83 -11.72 -10.39
C LEU A 244 -1.40 -12.04 -9.94
N ALA A 245 -0.76 -11.18 -9.13
CA ALA A 245 0.56 -11.46 -8.58
C ALA A 245 0.53 -12.68 -7.63
N GLY A 246 -0.49 -12.79 -6.78
CA GLY A 246 -0.73 -13.97 -5.94
C GLY A 246 -0.90 -15.25 -6.76
N LEU A 247 -1.71 -15.20 -7.82
CA LEU A 247 -1.92 -16.34 -8.71
C LEU A 247 -0.64 -16.75 -9.45
N VAL A 248 0.11 -15.80 -10.00
CA VAL A 248 1.30 -16.10 -10.83
C VAL A 248 2.51 -16.52 -10.00
N VAL A 249 2.73 -15.88 -8.85
CA VAL A 249 3.95 -16.08 -8.04
C VAL A 249 3.73 -17.13 -6.96
N LEU A 250 2.56 -17.15 -6.33
CA LEU A 250 2.26 -18.04 -5.18
C LEU A 250 1.29 -19.18 -5.53
N ALA A 251 0.83 -19.26 -6.79
CA ALA A 251 -0.22 -20.20 -7.21
C ALA A 251 -1.51 -20.10 -6.37
N GLU A 252 -1.81 -18.92 -5.84
CA GLU A 252 -3.02 -18.65 -5.05
C GLU A 252 -4.25 -18.54 -5.98
N GLY A 253 -5.03 -19.62 -6.07
CA GLY A 253 -6.31 -19.62 -6.76
C GLY A 253 -7.38 -18.90 -5.92
N LEU A 254 -7.98 -17.84 -6.47
CA LEU A 254 -9.17 -17.23 -5.89
C LEU A 254 -10.41 -18.02 -6.29
N SER A 255 -11.30 -18.23 -5.34
CA SER A 255 -12.64 -18.75 -5.60
C SER A 255 -13.45 -17.79 -6.49
N VAL A 256 -14.52 -18.32 -7.07
CA VAL A 256 -15.49 -17.50 -7.83
C VAL A 256 -16.03 -16.36 -6.97
N LEU A 257 -16.27 -16.62 -5.68
CA LEU A 257 -16.81 -15.62 -4.76
C LEU A 257 -15.83 -14.48 -4.47
N GLU A 258 -14.56 -14.81 -4.24
CA GLU A 258 -13.51 -13.81 -4.03
C GLU A 258 -13.24 -12.99 -5.28
N THR A 259 -13.36 -13.61 -6.46
CA THR A 259 -13.22 -12.92 -7.74
C THR A 259 -14.36 -11.91 -7.96
N VAL A 260 -15.61 -12.30 -7.64
CA VAL A 260 -16.77 -11.39 -7.69
C VAL A 260 -16.60 -10.26 -6.69
N ALA A 261 -16.17 -10.55 -5.47
CA ALA A 261 -15.93 -9.56 -4.43
C ALA A 261 -14.88 -8.52 -4.85
N LEU A 262 -13.75 -8.99 -5.38
CA LEU A 262 -12.69 -8.18 -5.95
C LEU A 262 -13.21 -7.26 -7.07
N ALA A 263 -14.04 -7.81 -7.97
CA ALA A 263 -14.67 -7.04 -9.03
C ALA A 263 -15.61 -5.96 -8.48
N CYS A 264 -16.40 -6.27 -7.45
CA CYS A 264 -17.28 -5.30 -6.78
C CYS A 264 -16.49 -4.14 -6.15
N VAL A 265 -15.43 -4.44 -5.40
CA VAL A 265 -14.60 -3.40 -4.73
C VAL A 265 -13.85 -2.55 -5.77
N THR A 266 -13.29 -3.18 -6.80
CA THR A 266 -12.61 -2.48 -7.90
C THR A 266 -13.59 -1.56 -8.63
N ALA A 267 -14.78 -2.06 -8.98
CA ALA A 267 -15.82 -1.26 -9.64
C ALA A 267 -16.29 -0.09 -8.76
N ALA A 268 -16.46 -0.30 -7.45
CA ALA A 268 -16.80 0.75 -6.50
C ALA A 268 -15.74 1.86 -6.45
N SER A 269 -14.45 1.50 -6.41
CA SER A 269 -13.37 2.47 -6.41
C SER A 269 -13.28 3.27 -7.72
N VAL A 270 -13.42 2.61 -8.87
CA VAL A 270 -13.53 3.29 -10.17
C VAL A 270 -14.72 4.27 -10.14
N GLY A 271 -15.87 3.81 -9.67
CA GLY A 271 -17.10 4.59 -9.57
C GLY A 271 -16.94 5.86 -8.73
N VAL A 272 -16.33 5.76 -7.54
CA VAL A 272 -16.05 6.90 -6.65
C VAL A 272 -15.08 7.89 -7.32
N THR A 273 -14.01 7.37 -7.93
CA THR A 273 -12.99 8.20 -8.58
C THR A 273 -13.55 8.96 -9.78
N LEU A 274 -14.46 8.34 -10.54
CA LEU A 274 -15.14 8.99 -11.66
C LEU A 274 -16.21 9.99 -11.19
N SER A 275 -16.93 9.69 -10.11
CA SER A 275 -18.04 10.50 -9.58
C SER A 275 -17.57 11.82 -8.96
N ALA A 276 -16.37 11.83 -8.36
CA ALA A 276 -15.72 13.04 -7.84
C ALA A 276 -15.56 14.16 -8.91
N ARG A 277 -15.52 13.79 -10.21
CA ARG A 277 -15.36 14.72 -11.35
C ARG A 277 -16.56 15.63 -11.60
N ARG A 278 -17.82 15.20 -11.34
CA ARG A 278 -19.01 16.02 -11.66
C ARG A 278 -19.10 17.33 -10.87
N ARG A 279 -18.15 17.63 -9.98
CA ARG A 279 -18.09 18.86 -9.19
C ARG A 279 -17.25 20.00 -9.79
N ARG A 280 -16.27 19.75 -10.66
CA ARG A 280 -15.42 20.84 -11.21
C ARG A 280 -15.87 21.37 -12.58
N GLY A 281 -17.05 20.96 -13.05
CA GLY A 281 -17.64 21.41 -14.32
C GLY A 281 -19.08 21.90 -14.14
N GLY A 282 -19.35 22.67 -13.09
CA GLY A 282 -20.55 23.52 -13.09
C GLY A 282 -20.37 24.62 -14.16
N PRO A 283 -21.43 25.02 -14.89
CA PRO A 283 -21.28 25.95 -16.00
C PRO A 283 -20.74 27.28 -15.50
N VAL A 284 -19.70 27.77 -16.17
CA VAL A 284 -19.45 29.21 -16.24
C VAL A 284 -20.53 29.74 -17.18
N GLY A 285 -21.58 30.28 -16.60
CA GLY A 285 -22.71 30.90 -17.30
C GLY A 285 -23.36 31.89 -16.37
#